data_AF-A0A3N7ZAY4-F1
#
_entry.id   AF-A0A3N7ZAY4-F1
#
_cell.length_a   1.000
_cell.length_b   1.000
_cell.length_c   1.000
_cell.angle_alpha   90.00
_cell.angle_beta   90.00
_cell.angle_gamma   90.00
#
_symmetry.space_group_name_H-M   'P 1'
#
loop_
_entity.id
_entity.type
_entity.pdbx_description
1 polymer ?
#
loop_
_entity_poly.entity_id
_entity_poly.type
_entity_poly.pdbx_seq_one_letter_code
_entity_poly.pdbx_strand_id
1 'polypeptide(L)' 'MQVAKWGNSLAVRLPASVVDALELREGDDIEIVVDSPRVFAVSRKPRPDELLQRLRRFRGKLPADFKFSRDDANERD' A
#
# COMPACT_ATOMS: atom_id res chain seq x y z
N MET A 1 18.96 17.62 -6.53
CA MET A 1 18.29 17.37 -5.24
C MET A 1 19.35 17.30 -4.15
N GLN A 2 19.06 17.77 -2.94
CA GLN A 2 19.94 17.66 -1.79
C GLN A 2 19.12 17.18 -0.60
N VAL A 3 19.77 16.44 0.30
CA VAL A 3 19.16 16.01 1.55
C VAL A 3 19.11 17.22 2.50
N ALA A 4 17.97 17.46 3.12
CA ALA A 4 17.76 18.51 4.10
C ALA A 4 17.30 17.92 5.44
N LYS A 5 17.52 18.66 6.53
CA LYS A 5 17.01 18.28 7.85
C LYS A 5 15.55 18.74 7.99
N TRP A 6 14.67 17.85 8.39
CA TRP A 6 13.28 18.15 8.76
C TRP A 6 13.00 17.56 10.14
N GLY A 7 12.95 18.42 11.16
CA GLY A 7 12.88 17.99 12.56
C GLY A 7 14.10 17.13 12.94
N ASN A 8 13.84 15.91 13.42
CA ASN A 8 14.87 14.93 13.78
C ASN A 8 15.23 13.97 12.63
N SER A 9 14.67 14.20 11.43
CA SER A 9 14.82 13.31 10.28
C SER A 9 15.46 14.02 9.09
N LEU A 10 15.83 13.23 8.08
CA LEU A 10 16.32 13.72 6.81
C LEU A 10 15.19 13.64 5.77
N ALA A 11 15.14 14.62 4.87
CA ALA A 11 14.14 14.74 3.83
C ALA A 11 14.80 15.02 2.48
N VAL A 12 14.16 14.54 1.41
CA VAL A 12 14.48 14.87 0.02
C VAL A 12 13.22 15.41 -0.64
N ARG A 13 13.39 16.29 -1.62
CA ARG A 13 12.26 16.74 -2.45
C ARG A 13 11.93 15.64 -3.44
N LEU A 14 10.66 15.30 -3.61
CA LEU A 14 10.23 14.42 -4.69
C LEU A 14 9.94 15.26 -5.95
N PRO A 15 10.51 14.93 -7.12
CA PRO A 15 10.13 15.57 -8.38
C PRO A 15 8.64 15.36 -8.69
N ALA A 16 8.00 16.32 -9.35
CA ALA A 16 6.57 16.24 -9.71
C ALA A 16 6.24 14.95 -10.48
N SER A 17 7.10 14.54 -11.42
CA SER A 17 6.93 13.30 -12.17
C SER A 17 6.84 12.04 -11.30
N VAL A 18 7.53 12.02 -10.16
CA VAL A 18 7.48 10.90 -9.19
C VAL A 18 6.21 10.96 -8.36
N VAL A 19 5.82 12.16 -7.93
CA VAL A 19 4.56 12.40 -7.19
C VAL A 19 3.37 11.95 -8.04
N ASP A 20 3.35 12.33 -9.32
CA ASP A 20 2.29 11.98 -10.26
C ASP A 20 2.27 10.47 -10.56
N ALA A 21 3.42 9.86 -10.84
CA ALA A 21 3.51 8.43 -11.18
C ALA A 21 3.09 7.51 -10.01
N LEU A 22 3.29 7.96 -8.77
CA LEU A 22 2.91 7.23 -7.57
C LEU A 22 1.56 7.69 -6.99
N GLU A 23 0.89 8.64 -7.67
CA GLU A 23 -0.38 9.25 -7.26
C GLU A 23 -0.39 9.75 -5.80
N LEU A 24 0.75 10.31 -5.36
CA LEU A 24 0.91 10.80 -3.99
C LEU A 24 0.20 12.14 -3.82
N ARG A 25 -0.41 12.33 -2.65
CA ARG A 25 -1.02 13.58 -2.22
C ARG A 25 -0.48 13.99 -0.85
N GLU A 26 -0.62 15.26 -0.52
CA GLU A 26 -0.32 15.73 0.82
C GLU A 26 -1.18 14.96 1.85
N GLY A 27 -0.54 14.47 2.91
CA GLY A 27 -1.18 13.66 3.95
C GLY A 27 -1.29 12.16 3.63
N ASP A 28 -0.82 11.69 2.47
CA ASP A 28 -0.76 10.25 2.21
C ASP A 28 0.32 9.57 3.07
N ASP A 29 -0.03 8.42 3.63
CA ASP A 29 0.92 7.51 4.27
C ASP A 29 1.71 6.73 3.22
N ILE A 30 3.03 6.96 3.21
CA ILE A 30 3.98 6.25 2.36
C ILE A 30 4.94 5.41 3.20
N GLU A 31 5.44 4.34 2.58
CA GLU A 31 6.50 3.51 3.11
C GLU A 31 7.69 3.56 2.15
N ILE A 32 8.88 3.76 2.72
CA ILE A 32 10.14 3.76 1.96
C ILE A 32 10.93 2.53 2.40
N VAL A 33 11.25 1.66 1.44
CA VAL A 33 12.05 0.45 1.67
C VAL A 33 13.33 0.48 0.86
N VAL A 34 14.37 -0.20 1.34
CA VAL A 34 15.59 -0.41 0.55
C VAL A 34 15.34 -1.58 -0.40
N ASP A 35 15.31 -1.30 -1.70
CA ASP A 35 15.08 -2.31 -2.74
C ASP A 35 16.40 -2.98 -3.16
N SER A 36 17.48 -2.20 -3.25
CA SER A 36 18.83 -2.69 -3.51
C SER A 36 19.90 -1.68 -3.02
N PRO A 37 21.21 -1.98 -3.11
CA PRO A 37 22.24 -1.01 -2.74
C PRO A 37 22.04 0.32 -3.48
N ARG A 38 21.87 1.40 -2.71
CA ARG A 38 21.60 2.77 -3.22
C ARG A 38 20.29 2.95 -3.99
N VAL A 39 19.37 1.99 -3.90
CA VAL A 39 18.03 2.08 -4.49
C VAL A 39 17.01 1.94 -3.37
N PHE A 40 16.08 2.90 -3.29
CA PHE A 40 14.93 2.79 -2.43
C PHE A 40 13.66 2.77 -3.27
N ALA A 41 12.68 2.00 -2.83
CA ALA A 41 11.35 2.00 -3.39
C ALA A 41 10.42 2.78 -2.47
N VAL A 42 9.49 3.51 -3.06
CA VAL A 42 8.44 4.23 -2.36
C VAL A 42 7.13 3.54 -2.69
N SER A 43 6.40 3.10 -1.68
CA SER A 43 5.05 2.56 -1.84
C SER A 43 4.07 3.43 -1.08
N ARG A 44 2.90 3.68 -1.68
CA ARG A 44 1.77 4.31 -0.98
C ARG A 44 0.91 3.22 -0.37
N LYS A 45 0.50 3.38 0.89
CA LYS A 45 -0.50 2.46 1.46
C LYS A 45 -1.84 2.70 0.76
N PRO A 46 -2.53 1.63 0.31
CA PRO A 46 -3.81 1.79 -0.34
C PRO A 46 -4.83 2.39 0.64
N ARG A 47 -5.62 3.35 0.16
CA ARG A 47 -6.68 3.96 0.99
C ARG A 47 -7.82 2.96 1.24
N PRO A 48 -8.64 3.13 2.29
CA PRO A 48 -9.74 2.22 2.60
C PRO A 48 -10.72 2.01 1.43
N ASP A 49 -11.02 3.05 0.66
CA ASP A 49 -11.88 3.01 -0.53
C ASP A 49 -11.25 2.20 -1.67
N GLU A 50 -9.94 2.36 -1.90
CA GLU A 50 -9.18 1.57 -2.89
C GLU A 50 -9.13 0.09 -2.49
N LEU A 51 -8.93 -0.20 -1.20
CA LEU A 51 -9.01 -1.56 -0.66
C LEU A 51 -10.39 -2.17 -0.87
N LEU A 52 -11.45 -1.43 -0.54
CA LEU A 52 -12.83 -1.87 -0.76
C LEU A 52 -13.10 -2.09 -2.26
N GLN A 53 -12.59 -1.23 -3.14
CA GLN A 53 -12.73 -1.40 -4.58
C GLN A 53 -12.00 -2.65 -5.09
N ARG A 54 -10.80 -2.93 -4.59
CA ARG A 54 -10.09 -4.19 -4.85
C ARG A 54 -10.88 -5.39 -4.38
N LEU A 55 -11.54 -5.33 -3.21
CA LEU A 55 -12.38 -6.42 -2.71
C LEU A 55 -13.63 -6.63 -3.57
N ARG A 56 -14.21 -5.57 -4.15
CA ARG A 56 -15.40 -5.68 -5.01
C ARG A 56 -15.20 -6.62 -6.21
N ARG A 57 -13.97 -6.77 -6.73
CA ARG A 57 -13.66 -7.71 -7.83
C ARG A 57 -13.93 -9.18 -7.50
N PHE A 58 -14.09 -9.51 -6.22
CA PHE A 58 -14.36 -10.86 -5.74
C PHE A 58 -15.84 -11.11 -5.42
N ARG A 59 -16.72 -10.11 -5.56
CA ARG A 59 -18.16 -10.29 -5.35
C ARG A 59 -18.73 -11.31 -6.35
N GLY A 60 -19.62 -12.16 -5.88
CA GLY A 60 -20.32 -13.16 -6.71
C GLY A 60 -19.46 -14.34 -7.19
N LYS A 61 -18.21 -14.46 -6.73
CA LYS A 61 -17.35 -15.62 -7.06
C LYS A 61 -17.62 -16.86 -6.20
N LEU A 62 -18.35 -16.70 -5.09
CA LEU A 62 -18.69 -17.79 -4.19
C LEU A 62 -20.05 -18.39 -4.58
N PRO A 63 -20.23 -19.72 -4.44
CA PRO A 63 -21.52 -20.37 -4.61
C PRO A 63 -22.62 -19.74 -3.75
N ALA A 64 -23.87 -19.83 -4.21
CA ALA A 64 -25.02 -19.24 -3.51
C ALA A 64 -25.25 -19.82 -2.10
N ASP A 65 -24.80 -21.05 -1.88
CA ASP A 65 -24.87 -21.82 -0.65
C ASP A 65 -23.58 -21.77 0.19
N PHE A 66 -22.56 -21.03 -0.26
CA PHE A 66 -21.30 -20.91 0.45
C PHE A 66 -21.49 -20.25 1.83
N LYS A 67 -21.07 -20.96 2.87
CA LYS A 67 -20.95 -20.42 4.23
C LYS A 67 -19.51 -20.53 4.68
N PHE A 68 -18.96 -19.40 5.13
CA PHE A 68 -17.64 -19.40 5.74
C PHE A 68 -17.74 -19.92 7.19
N SER A 69 -17.06 -21.03 7.48
CA SER A 69 -16.84 -21.54 8.84
C SER A 69 -15.38 -21.28 9.23
N ARG A 70 -15.18 -20.63 10.37
CA ARG A 70 -13.83 -20.37 10.89
C ARG A 70 -13.18 -21.66 11.40
N ASP A 71 -13.96 -22.55 11.98
CA ASP A 71 -13.43 -23.78 12.61
C ASP A 71 -12.96 -24.74 11.51
N ASP A 72 -13.78 -24.99 10.49
CA ASP A 72 -13.42 -25.79 9.30
C ASP A 72 -12.15 -25.26 8.61
N ALA A 73 -12.00 -23.92 8.54
CA ALA A 73 -10.84 -23.30 7.89
C ALA A 73 -9.53 -23.39 8.71
N ASN A 74 -9.61 -23.66 10.01
CA ASN A 74 -8.46 -23.75 10.91
C ASN A 74 -8.20 -25.16 11.42
N GLU A 75 -8.97 -26.14 10.97
CA GLU A 75 -8.74 -27.55 11.26
C GLU A 75 -7.37 -27.97 10.71
N ARG A 76 -6.59 -28.70 11.51
CA ARG A 76 -5.26 -29.20 11.14
C ARG A 76 -5.28 -30.71 11.29
N ASP A 77 -4.95 -31.42 10.21
CA ASP A 77 -4.66 -32.85 10.22
C ASP A 77 -3.38 -33.17 11.01
#